data_AF-A0A3D5KGM4-F1
#
_entry.id   AF-A0A3D5KGM4-F1
#
_cell.length_a   1.000
_cell.length_b   1.000
_cell.length_c   1.000
_cell.angle_alpha   90.00
_cell.angle_beta   90.00
_cell.angle_gamma   90.00
#
_symmetry.space_group_name_H-M   'P 1'
#
loop_
_entity.id
_entity.type
_entity.pdbx_description
1 polymer ?
#
loop_
_entity_poly.entity_id
_entity_poly.type
_entity_poly.pdbx_seq_one_letter_code
_entity_poly.pdbx_strand_id
1 'polypeptide(L)'
;MLIDVLWHKNVMSREGKENIKKIPEVMLNRIEKVLILAILEGCDAIVLGAYGCGVFGNNPHSVAGYFNTLLNGKTGYRKYYRKVLFSVFDRTPGQNNFRAFQSIK
;
A
#
# COMPACT_ATOMS: atom_id res chain seq x y z
N MET A 1 -10.53 7.27 -14.95
CA MET A 1 -10.62 6.27 -13.87
C MET A 1 -10.41 7.02 -12.56
N LEU A 2 -11.51 7.48 -11.96
CA LEU A 2 -11.49 8.52 -10.92
C LEU A 2 -10.76 8.06 -9.65
N ILE A 3 -9.84 8.93 -9.21
CA ILE A 3 -9.04 8.84 -7.99
C ILE A 3 -9.87 9.36 -6.80
N ASP A 4 -11.18 9.11 -6.81
CA ASP A 4 -12.12 9.57 -5.79
C ASP A 4 -12.41 8.46 -4.80
N VAL A 5 -11.48 8.27 -3.87
CA VAL A 5 -11.89 8.04 -2.49
C VAL A 5 -11.13 9.05 -1.64
N LEU A 6 -11.79 10.20 -1.47
CA LEU A 6 -11.70 11.05 -0.29
C LEU A 6 -10.27 11.50 0.08
N TRP A 7 -9.79 12.51 -0.63
CA TRP A 7 -8.58 13.28 -0.31
C TRP A 7 -8.82 14.27 0.85
N HIS A 8 -9.33 13.81 1.98
CA HIS A 8 -9.49 14.64 3.18
C HIS A 8 -8.80 14.00 4.38
N LYS A 9 -8.37 14.81 5.36
CA LYS A 9 -7.69 14.33 6.57
C LYS A 9 -8.62 13.41 7.37
N ASN A 10 -8.10 12.30 7.91
CA ASN A 10 -8.81 11.40 8.85
C ASN A 10 -10.11 10.74 8.33
N VAL A 11 -10.18 10.41 7.03
CA VAL A 11 -11.36 9.74 6.43
C VAL A 11 -11.79 8.49 7.20
N MET A 12 -10.82 7.66 7.61
CA MET A 12 -11.06 6.43 8.36
C MET A 12 -11.91 6.61 9.63
N SER A 13 -11.76 7.74 10.32
CA SER A 13 -12.49 8.03 11.56
C SER A 13 -13.94 8.48 11.34
N ARG A 14 -14.32 8.78 10.09
CA ARG A 14 -15.63 9.31 9.70
C ARG A 14 -16.46 8.34 8.86
N GLU A 15 -15.89 7.20 8.50
CA GLU A 15 -16.55 6.20 7.66
C GLU A 15 -17.43 5.24 8.48
N GLY A 16 -18.58 4.87 7.91
CA GLY A 16 -19.46 3.87 8.51
C GLY A 16 -18.81 2.48 8.54
N LYS A 17 -19.20 1.64 9.52
CA LYS A 17 -18.65 0.28 9.72
C LYS A 17 -18.66 -0.58 8.44
N GLU A 18 -19.69 -0.44 7.60
CA GLU A 18 -19.80 -1.18 6.33
C GLU A 18 -18.77 -0.72 5.28
N ASN A 19 -18.39 0.56 5.28
CA ASN A 19 -17.32 1.06 4.40
C ASN A 19 -15.94 0.61 4.87
N ILE A 20 -15.73 0.52 6.20
CA ILE A 20 -14.48 0.02 6.78
C ILE A 20 -14.21 -1.43 6.35
N LYS A 21 -15.23 -2.29 6.31
CA LYS A 21 -15.10 -3.68 5.86
C LYS A 21 -14.63 -3.83 4.41
N LYS A 22 -14.86 -2.82 3.56
CA LYS A 22 -14.46 -2.83 2.15
C LYS A 22 -13.01 -2.38 1.92
N ILE A 23 -12.37 -1.79 2.93
CA ILE A 23 -11.02 -1.24 2.80
C ILE A 23 -9.99 -2.28 2.33
N PRO A 24 -9.95 -3.51 2.89
CA PRO A 24 -8.96 -4.49 2.45
C PRO A 24 -9.05 -4.79 0.95
N GLU A 25 -10.27 -5.02 0.45
CA GLU A 25 -10.52 -5.31 -0.96
C GLU A 25 -10.15 -4.11 -1.85
N VAL A 26 -10.58 -2.91 -1.48
CA VAL A 26 -10.28 -1.68 -2.22
C VAL A 26 -8.79 -1.41 -2.26
N MET A 27 -8.08 -1.60 -1.15
CA MET A 27 -6.63 -1.39 -1.07
C MET A 27 -5.86 -2.42 -1.90
N LEU A 28 -6.23 -3.70 -1.82
CA LEU A 28 -5.63 -4.76 -2.65
C LEU A 28 -5.80 -4.45 -4.14
N ASN A 29 -7.03 -4.15 -4.57
CA ASN A 29 -7.32 -3.82 -5.97
C ASN A 29 -6.53 -2.59 -6.47
N ARG A 30 -6.35 -1.56 -5.63
CA ARG A 30 -5.57 -0.37 -6.00
C ARG A 30 -4.08 -0.66 -6.10
N ILE A 31 -3.52 -1.34 -5.11
CA ILE A 31 -2.10 -1.67 -5.10
C ILE A 31 -1.78 -2.58 -6.30
N GLU A 32 -2.63 -3.58 -6.56
CA GLU A 32 -2.46 -4.48 -7.70
C GLU A 32 -2.44 -3.71 -9.03
N LYS A 33 -3.37 -2.78 -9.24
CA LYS A 33 -3.38 -1.93 -10.44
C LYS A 33 -2.11 -1.09 -10.59
N VAL A 34 -1.58 -0.54 -9.50
CA VAL A 34 -0.30 0.20 -9.52
C VAL A 34 0.85 -0.70 -9.95
N LEU A 35 0.91 -1.93 -9.42
CA LEU A 35 1.94 -2.90 -9.79
C LEU A 35 1.82 -3.30 -11.27
N ILE A 36 0.62 -3.72 -11.70
CA ILE A 36 0.38 -4.14 -13.08
C ILE A 36 0.68 -3.00 -14.06
N LEU A 37 0.26 -1.77 -13.76
CA LEU A 37 0.53 -0.63 -14.64
C LEU A 37 2.03 -0.44 -14.85
N ALA A 38 2.84 -0.47 -13.78
CA ALA A 38 4.29 -0.34 -13.91
C ALA A 38 4.91 -1.50 -14.73
N ILE A 39 4.39 -2.72 -14.60
CA ILE A 39 4.83 -3.87 -15.40
C ILE A 39 4.51 -3.66 -16.89
N LEU A 40 3.29 -3.19 -17.19
CA LEU A 40 2.84 -2.94 -18.57
C LEU A 40 3.65 -1.83 -19.25
N GLU A 41 4.09 -0.82 -18.49
CA GLU A 41 4.99 0.24 -18.98
C GLU A 41 6.47 -0.21 -19.08
N GLY A 42 6.76 -1.48 -18.80
CA GLY A 42 8.12 -2.02 -18.88
C GLY A 42 9.05 -1.59 -17.74
N CYS A 43 8.52 -1.06 -16.64
CA CYS A 43 9.32 -0.72 -15.47
C CYS A 43 9.74 -2.00 -14.73
N ASP A 44 11.04 -2.30 -14.78
CA ASP A 44 11.63 -3.42 -14.06
C ASP A 44 12.06 -3.08 -12.62
N ALA A 45 11.86 -1.84 -12.18
CA ALA A 45 12.09 -1.40 -10.81
C ALA A 45 10.97 -0.47 -10.33
N ILE A 46 10.61 -0.57 -9.05
CA ILE A 46 9.56 0.27 -8.46
C ILE A 46 9.93 0.71 -7.03
N VAL A 47 9.64 1.98 -6.74
CA VAL A 47 9.76 2.56 -5.39
C VAL A 47 8.36 2.84 -4.86
N LEU A 48 8.04 2.23 -3.72
CA LEU A 48 6.77 2.28 -3.02
C LEU A 48 6.96 2.95 -1.65
N GLY A 49 5.89 3.07 -0.88
CA GLY A 49 5.92 3.64 0.46
C GLY A 49 4.72 3.26 1.31
N ALA A 50 4.59 3.90 2.47
CA ALA A 50 3.52 3.65 3.44
C ALA A 50 2.17 4.24 2.97
N TYR A 51 1.57 3.60 1.95
CA TYR A 51 0.40 4.09 1.22
C TYR A 51 -0.76 4.42 2.17
N GLY A 52 -1.04 5.71 2.34
CA GLY A 52 -2.16 6.19 3.15
C GLY A 52 -2.00 6.00 4.66
N CYS A 53 -0.80 5.67 5.14
CA CYS A 53 -0.53 5.45 6.58
C CYS A 53 -0.25 6.76 7.35
N GLY A 54 -0.26 7.91 6.67
CA GLY A 54 -0.14 9.23 7.27
C GLY A 54 -1.51 9.85 7.53
N VAL A 55 -1.82 10.91 6.79
CA VAL A 55 -3.05 11.71 6.95
C VAL A 55 -4.36 10.91 6.79
N PHE A 56 -4.35 9.83 6.01
CA PHE A 56 -5.52 8.97 5.83
C PHE A 56 -5.70 7.96 6.97
N GLY A 57 -4.66 7.73 7.79
CA GLY A 57 -4.77 6.90 8.98
C GLY A 57 -4.95 5.40 8.70
N ASN A 58 -4.53 4.91 7.54
CA ASN A 58 -4.50 3.46 7.32
C ASN A 58 -3.52 2.81 8.31
N ASN A 59 -3.88 1.62 8.79
CA ASN A 59 -2.98 0.85 9.63
C ASN A 59 -1.76 0.38 8.80
N PRO A 60 -0.53 0.74 9.18
CA PRO A 60 0.65 0.43 8.38
C PRO A 60 0.94 -1.06 8.26
N HIS A 61 0.60 -1.88 9.26
CA HIS A 61 0.73 -3.34 9.16
C HIS A 61 -0.25 -3.94 8.16
N SER A 62 -1.48 -3.43 8.09
CA SER A 62 -2.45 -3.87 7.08
C SER A 62 -1.95 -3.54 5.68
N VAL A 63 -1.47 -2.32 5.44
CA VAL A 63 -0.98 -1.90 4.13
C VAL A 63 0.28 -2.68 3.73
N ALA A 64 1.23 -2.86 4.65
CA ALA A 64 2.40 -3.71 4.43
C ALA A 64 2.00 -5.16 4.08
N GLY A 65 0.99 -5.69 4.77
CA GLY A 65 0.40 -7.00 4.47
C GLY A 65 -0.14 -7.09 3.06
N TYR A 66 -0.89 -6.09 2.58
CA TYR A 66 -1.42 -6.08 1.20
C TYR A 66 -0.31 -6.09 0.15
N PHE A 67 0.74 -5.29 0.35
CA PHE A 67 1.91 -5.33 -0.53
C PHE A 67 2.57 -6.70 -0.51
N ASN A 68 2.77 -7.30 0.67
CA ASN A 68 3.40 -8.61 0.77
C ASN A 68 2.54 -9.71 0.10
N THR A 69 1.21 -9.66 0.24
CA THR A 69 0.29 -10.59 -0.43
C THR A 69 0.43 -10.53 -1.95
N LEU A 70 0.51 -9.33 -2.53
CA LEU A 70 0.59 -9.15 -3.98
C LEU A 70 1.99 -9.43 -4.54
N LEU A 71 3.03 -9.01 -3.83
CA LEU A 71 4.41 -9.20 -4.26
C LEU A 71 4.85 -10.66 -4.07
N ASN A 72 4.63 -11.23 -2.89
CA ASN A 72 5.24 -12.48 -2.44
C ASN A 72 4.23 -13.62 -2.22
N GLY A 73 2.92 -13.34 -2.32
CA GLY A 73 1.87 -14.36 -2.24
C GLY A 73 1.63 -15.10 -3.55
N LYS A 74 0.42 -15.63 -3.72
CA LYS A 74 0.05 -16.50 -4.87
C LYS A 74 0.17 -15.80 -6.24
N THR A 75 -0.19 -14.52 -6.32
CA THR A 75 -0.06 -13.72 -7.57
C THR A 75 1.41 -13.51 -7.93
N GLY A 76 2.25 -13.19 -6.93
CA GLY A 76 3.70 -13.21 -7.06
C GLY A 76 4.26 -12.13 -8.00
N TYR A 77 3.74 -10.89 -7.96
CA TYR A 77 4.17 -9.81 -8.87
C TYR A 77 5.64 -9.43 -8.73
N ARG A 78 6.28 -9.78 -7.61
CA ARG A 78 7.70 -9.52 -7.34
C ARG A 78 8.62 -10.03 -8.45
N LYS A 79 8.26 -11.13 -9.14
CA LYS A 79 9.07 -11.74 -10.21
C LYS A 79 9.22 -10.87 -11.46
N TYR A 80 8.34 -9.88 -11.66
CA TYR A 80 8.40 -8.97 -12.81
C TYR A 80 9.30 -7.77 -12.56
N TYR A 81 9.75 -7.55 -11.32
CA TYR A 81 10.66 -6.47 -10.97
C TYR A 81 12.05 -7.04 -10.62
N ARG A 82 13.10 -6.46 -11.22
CA ARG A 82 14.47 -6.60 -10.74
C ARG A 82 14.65 -6.00 -9.35
N LYS A 83 13.94 -4.90 -9.04
CA LYS A 83 14.08 -4.20 -7.76
C LYS A 83 12.76 -3.63 -7.25
N VAL A 84 12.41 -3.96 -6.01
CA VAL A 84 11.29 -3.34 -5.28
C VAL A 84 11.85 -2.68 -4.03
N LEU A 85 11.58 -1.39 -3.84
CA LEU A 85 12.01 -0.64 -2.67
C LEU A 85 10.81 0.00 -1.97
N PHE A 86 10.84 0.03 -0.64
CA PHE A 86 9.90 0.80 0.17
C PHE A 86 10.61 1.99 0.81
N SER A 87 10.42 3.18 0.23
CA SER A 87 10.95 4.45 0.76
C SER A 87 10.00 4.99 1.83
N VAL A 88 10.11 4.47 3.05
CA VAL A 88 9.25 4.86 4.18
C VAL A 88 9.99 5.84 5.08
N PHE A 89 9.74 7.13 4.87
CA PHE A 89 10.24 8.18 5.76
C PHE A 89 9.31 8.34 6.97
N ASP A 90 9.84 8.05 8.16
CA ASP A 90 9.11 8.12 9.41
C ASP A 90 9.94 8.81 10.50
N ARG A 91 9.48 10.00 10.92
CA ARG A 91 10.09 10.81 11.98
C ARG A 91 9.44 10.63 13.35
N THR A 92 8.45 9.74 13.45
CA THR A 92 7.81 9.46 14.75
C THR A 92 8.79 8.73 15.66
N PRO A 93 8.75 8.95 17.00
CA PRO A 93 9.66 8.28 17.93
C PRO A 93 9.61 6.74 17.82
N GLY A 94 8.45 6.17 17.50
CA GLY A 94 8.27 4.72 17.33
C GLY A 94 8.65 4.19 15.95
N GLN A 95 8.76 5.06 14.94
CA GLN A 95 8.95 4.69 13.54
C GLN A 95 7.97 3.61 13.04
N ASN A 96 6.71 3.72 13.47
CA ASN A 96 5.69 2.68 13.28
C ASN A 96 5.47 2.33 11.79
N ASN A 97 5.47 3.33 10.91
CA ASN A 97 5.32 3.09 9.48
C ASN A 97 6.56 2.41 8.92
N PHE A 98 7.75 2.90 9.26
CA PHE A 98 9.00 2.31 8.78
C PHE A 98 9.10 0.83 9.20
N ARG A 99 8.90 0.53 10.48
CA ARG A 99 8.96 -0.83 11.04
C ARG A 99 7.98 -1.79 10.39
N ALA A 100 6.75 -1.36 10.13
CA ALA A 100 5.74 -2.21 9.50
C ALA A 100 6.15 -2.70 8.10
N PHE A 101 6.92 -1.89 7.37
CA PHE A 101 7.34 -2.19 5.99
C PHE A 101 8.71 -2.88 5.90
N GLN A 102 9.50 -2.93 6.98
CA GLN A 102 10.78 -3.66 7.01
C GLN A 102 10.65 -5.18 6.80
N SER A 103 9.47 -5.75 7.03
CA SER A 103 9.22 -7.18 6.91
C SER A 103 9.01 -7.65 5.47
N ILE A 104 8.80 -6.73 4.53
CA ILE A 104 8.55 -7.04 3.12
C ILE A 104 9.90 -7.24 2.41
N LYS A 105 10.09 -8.42 1.82
CA LYS A 105 11.31 -8.81 1.07
C LYS A 105 11.13 -8.68 -0.44
#